data_AF-A0A2C9JKH3-F1
#
_entry.id   AF-A0A2C9JKH3-F1
#
_cell.length_a   1.000
_cell.length_b   1.000
_cell.length_c   1.000
_cell.angle_alpha   90.00
_cell.angle_beta   90.00
_cell.angle_gamma   90.00
#
_symmetry.space_group_name_H-M   'P 1'
#
loop_
_entity.id
_entity.type
_entity.pdbx_description
1 polymer ?
#
loop_
_entity_poly.entity_id
_entity_poly.type
_entity_poly.pdbx_seq_one_letter_code
_entity_poly.pdbx_strand_id
1 'polypeptide(L)'
;MDSPVYLVQEEDGLRIIGNDSHEFLHKIPAVTEQIFKIGSMEPGAVLYEASKEFQKQNQKADEYIRMIKDKLDVAVNQCIQAAGHEPEPTIQRMLLRAASFGKCFLTDYRPEAFVNMCMMLRVLNQVRHHSVGIPLTFTQLEHLSMPVLIDRLVLRKMFGLAVKICQYLKIPDSEGRSRILAHWACFKVQQKSEDEEKLARTISQKLVDVPGVSFSEIASQALELGRKQLAIKLLDYEPRASEQVPLLLKMGQDQAALTKAIDSGDTDLVYTVLLRLRDKSSQDFFMMIRGMPIACSLFIQYCRQQNIKLVEDLYYQEDNSWEEGNCKIIRSYSLDDVEERAKLLEDAMNCFLRCKNDFLAKQTEEQIKLIRYQRKLETDTGRSYADQSLQKTLYQLTVEGNHNMAEKFKKEFKVPDRRFWIMKVYALAESGDWIELDKLSRTKKAPVGIETFIDACMKNKNSLEAKKYLSRVPPELKVKCLVRVGLFREAAEAAIESKSEEDFDYILSRLGSAERQVADQVRALRPQLAIRK
;
A
#
# COMPACT_ATOMS: atom_id res chain seq x y z
N MET A 1 -31.04 -21.53 -64.03
CA MET A 1 -30.15 -20.37 -64.23
C MET A 1 -28.96 -20.62 -63.36
N ASP A 2 -27.77 -20.72 -63.95
CA ASP A 2 -26.56 -21.04 -63.20
C ASP A 2 -26.29 -19.95 -62.16
N SER A 3 -26.34 -20.35 -60.89
CA SER A 3 -26.05 -19.48 -59.76
C SER A 3 -24.61 -18.98 -59.88
N PRO A 4 -24.33 -17.69 -59.60
CA PRO A 4 -22.96 -17.18 -59.62
C PRO A 4 -22.09 -17.95 -58.63
N VAL A 5 -20.91 -18.37 -59.08
CA VAL A 5 -19.94 -19.10 -58.26
C VAL A 5 -18.75 -18.18 -57.98
N TYR A 6 -18.31 -18.16 -56.74
CA TYR A 6 -17.15 -17.40 -56.30
C TYR A 6 -15.95 -18.31 -56.11
N LEU A 7 -14.82 -17.93 -56.70
CA LEU A 7 -13.56 -18.63 -56.59
C LEU A 7 -12.66 -17.89 -55.59
N VAL A 8 -12.24 -18.58 -54.54
CA VAL A 8 -11.36 -18.02 -53.51
C VAL A 8 -10.08 -18.83 -53.45
N GLN A 9 -8.95 -18.18 -53.73
CA GLN A 9 -7.65 -18.81 -53.64
C GLN A 9 -7.28 -19.06 -52.18
N GLU A 10 -6.85 -20.28 -51.88
CA GLU A 10 -6.30 -20.71 -50.60
C GLU A 10 -4.84 -21.13 -50.81
N GLU A 11 -4.10 -21.30 -49.72
CA GLU A 11 -2.68 -21.70 -49.77
C GLU A 11 -2.43 -23.06 -50.41
N ASP A 12 -3.37 -23.98 -50.25
CA ASP A 12 -3.26 -25.38 -50.66
C ASP A 12 -4.35 -25.79 -51.67
N GLY A 13 -5.11 -24.83 -52.19
CA GLY A 13 -6.15 -25.11 -53.18
C GLY A 13 -7.01 -23.91 -53.55
N LEU A 14 -8.19 -24.20 -54.07
CA LEU A 14 -9.19 -23.24 -54.51
C LEU A 14 -10.55 -23.61 -53.92
N ARG A 15 -11.19 -22.67 -53.22
CA ARG A 15 -12.58 -22.82 -52.80
C ARG A 15 -13.50 -22.38 -53.92
N ILE A 16 -14.53 -23.18 -54.14
CA ILE A 16 -15.59 -22.93 -55.10
C ILE A 16 -16.87 -22.79 -54.28
N ILE A 17 -17.39 -21.57 -54.18
CA ILE A 17 -18.52 -21.22 -53.31
C ILE A 17 -19.71 -20.86 -54.19
N GLY A 18 -20.72 -21.72 -54.18
CA GLY A 18 -22.03 -21.47 -54.78
C GLY A 18 -23.08 -21.13 -53.72
N ASN A 19 -24.33 -20.96 -54.17
CA ASN A 19 -25.47 -20.73 -53.26
C ASN A 19 -25.78 -21.95 -52.37
N ASP A 20 -25.58 -23.16 -52.91
CA ASP A 20 -25.95 -24.42 -52.27
C ASP A 20 -24.76 -25.35 -51.97
N SER A 21 -23.57 -25.09 -52.53
CA SER A 21 -22.38 -25.90 -52.35
C SER A 21 -21.15 -25.08 -51.96
N HIS A 22 -20.27 -25.71 -51.17
CA HIS A 22 -18.94 -25.22 -50.85
C HIS A 22 -17.97 -26.36 -51.11
N GLU A 23 -17.25 -26.27 -52.23
CA GLU A 23 -16.32 -27.30 -52.69
C GLU A 23 -14.88 -26.82 -52.55
N PHE A 24 -13.96 -27.76 -52.37
CA PHE A 24 -12.53 -27.48 -52.26
C PHE A 24 -11.78 -28.29 -53.30
N LEU A 25 -11.18 -27.59 -54.26
CA LEU A 25 -10.36 -28.17 -55.30
C LEU A 25 -8.90 -28.00 -54.94
N HIS A 26 -8.17 -29.10 -54.78
CA HIS A 26 -6.74 -29.07 -54.53
C HIS A 26 -6.01 -30.14 -55.32
N LYS A 27 -4.71 -29.93 -55.51
CA LYS A 27 -3.83 -30.96 -56.03
C LYS A 27 -3.65 -32.04 -54.95
N ILE A 28 -3.71 -33.30 -55.35
CA ILE A 28 -3.42 -34.43 -54.44
C ILE A 28 -1.98 -34.28 -53.92
N PRO A 29 -1.76 -34.24 -52.59
CA PRO A 29 -0.42 -34.13 -52.04
C PRO A 29 0.45 -35.32 -52.40
N ALA A 30 1.75 -35.08 -52.62
CA ALA A 30 2.68 -36.11 -53.09
C ALA A 30 2.72 -37.33 -52.16
N VAL A 31 2.65 -37.13 -50.83
CA VAL A 31 2.67 -38.23 -49.85
C VAL A 31 1.42 -39.10 -49.96
N THR A 32 0.24 -38.50 -50.19
CA THR A 32 -0.99 -39.24 -50.46
C THR A 32 -0.90 -40.01 -51.78
N GLU A 33 -0.42 -39.36 -52.85
CA GLU A 33 -0.23 -40.01 -54.15
C GLU A 33 0.72 -41.22 -54.02
N GLN A 34 1.85 -41.05 -53.33
CA GLN A 34 2.82 -42.12 -53.08
C GLN A 34 2.20 -43.33 -52.39
N ILE A 35 1.22 -43.16 -51.50
CA ILE A 35 0.58 -44.29 -50.80
C ILE A 35 -0.50 -44.97 -51.66
N PHE A 36 -1.34 -44.19 -52.34
CA PHE A 36 -2.53 -44.73 -53.03
C PHE A 36 -2.34 -45.00 -54.53
N LYS A 37 -1.23 -44.57 -55.13
CA LYS A 37 -0.93 -44.84 -56.54
C LYS A 37 -0.84 -46.34 -56.80
N ILE A 38 -1.55 -46.79 -57.84
CA ILE A 38 -1.57 -48.20 -58.24
C ILE A 38 -0.15 -48.67 -58.57
N GLY A 39 0.27 -49.76 -57.94
CA GLY A 39 1.62 -50.32 -58.11
C GLY A 39 2.72 -49.52 -57.42
N SER A 40 2.39 -48.62 -56.49
CA SER A 40 3.40 -47.90 -55.71
C SER A 40 4.19 -48.85 -54.80
N MET A 41 5.51 -48.73 -54.85
CA MET A 41 6.46 -49.45 -54.00
C MET A 41 7.11 -48.52 -52.95
N GLU A 42 6.52 -47.35 -52.73
CA GLU A 42 6.97 -46.41 -51.71
C GLU A 42 6.78 -47.00 -50.29
N PRO A 43 7.65 -46.68 -49.32
CA PRO A 43 7.61 -47.30 -47.99
C PRO A 43 6.24 -47.22 -47.31
N GLY A 44 5.56 -46.07 -47.40
CA GLY A 44 4.22 -45.86 -46.85
C GLY A 44 3.13 -46.67 -47.55
N ALA A 45 3.24 -46.91 -48.87
CA ALA A 45 2.31 -47.76 -49.61
C ALA A 45 2.42 -49.22 -49.17
N VAL A 46 3.66 -49.71 -49.05
CA VAL A 46 3.95 -51.07 -48.59
C VAL A 46 3.49 -51.26 -47.14
N LEU A 47 3.72 -50.28 -46.26
CA LEU A 47 3.22 -50.33 -44.87
C LEU A 47 1.69 -50.33 -44.80
N TYR A 48 1.04 -49.55 -45.66
CA TYR A 48 -0.42 -49.49 -45.74
C TYR A 48 -1.02 -50.85 -46.16
N GLU A 49 -0.45 -51.50 -47.17
CA GLU A 49 -0.86 -52.85 -47.57
C GLU A 49 -0.49 -53.91 -46.53
N ALA A 50 0.68 -53.80 -45.88
CA ALA A 50 1.06 -54.66 -44.76
C ALA A 50 0.02 -54.62 -43.62
N SER A 51 -0.47 -53.43 -43.28
CA SER A 51 -1.52 -53.25 -42.27
C SER A 51 -2.86 -53.86 -42.70
N LYS A 52 -3.22 -53.79 -43.98
CA LYS A 52 -4.43 -54.45 -44.51
C LYS A 52 -4.32 -55.97 -44.45
N GLU A 53 -3.18 -56.54 -44.87
CA GLU A 53 -2.95 -57.98 -44.82
C GLU A 53 -2.89 -58.49 -43.38
N PHE A 54 -2.34 -57.69 -42.46
CA PHE A 54 -2.37 -57.99 -41.03
C PHE A 54 -3.80 -58.05 -40.49
N GLN A 55 -4.67 -57.10 -40.87
CA GLN A 55 -6.08 -57.11 -40.48
C GLN A 55 -6.83 -58.35 -41.03
N LYS A 56 -6.40 -58.89 -42.17
CA LYS A 56 -6.92 -60.15 -42.73
C LYS A 56 -6.29 -61.41 -42.12
N GLN A 57 -5.40 -61.27 -41.12
CA GLN A 57 -4.64 -62.37 -40.51
C GLN A 57 -3.76 -63.14 -41.52
N ASN A 58 -3.23 -62.43 -42.53
CA ASN A 58 -2.38 -63.03 -43.55
C ASN A 58 -0.89 -62.87 -43.20
N GLN A 59 -0.12 -63.96 -43.35
CA GLN A 59 1.33 -63.98 -43.09
C GLN A 59 2.13 -63.02 -43.98
N LYS A 60 1.59 -62.64 -45.15
CA LYS A 60 2.21 -61.68 -46.08
C LYS A 60 2.52 -60.32 -45.43
N ALA A 61 1.83 -59.97 -44.35
CA ALA A 61 2.14 -58.77 -43.58
C ALA A 61 3.59 -58.74 -43.07
N ASP A 62 4.13 -59.88 -42.61
CA ASP A 62 5.51 -59.99 -42.14
C ASP A 62 6.52 -59.83 -43.29
N GLU A 63 6.21 -60.40 -44.46
CA GLU A 63 7.03 -60.24 -45.68
C GLU A 63 7.15 -58.77 -46.08
N TYR A 64 6.04 -58.03 -46.07
CA TYR A 64 6.04 -56.61 -46.38
C TYR A 64 6.79 -55.76 -45.34
N ILE A 65 6.67 -56.07 -44.04
CA ILE A 65 7.43 -55.37 -43.00
C ILE A 65 8.94 -55.61 -43.15
N ARG A 66 9.35 -56.85 -43.44
CA ARG A 66 10.77 -57.16 -43.71
C ARG A 66 11.31 -56.40 -44.93
N MET A 67 10.49 -56.22 -45.97
CA MET A 67 10.87 -55.50 -47.18
C MET A 67 11.21 -54.02 -46.91
N ILE A 68 10.53 -53.38 -45.96
CA ILE A 68 10.72 -51.96 -45.64
C ILE A 68 11.42 -51.70 -44.31
N LYS A 69 12.03 -52.72 -43.70
CA LYS A 69 12.60 -52.64 -42.34
C LYS A 69 13.54 -51.45 -42.15
N ASP A 70 14.40 -51.18 -43.12
CA ASP A 70 15.40 -50.10 -43.07
C ASP A 70 14.81 -48.69 -43.33
N LYS A 71 13.55 -48.61 -43.76
CA LYS A 71 12.83 -47.36 -44.08
C LYS A 71 11.48 -47.25 -43.36
N LEU A 72 11.32 -48.02 -42.28
CA LEU A 72 10.03 -48.16 -41.61
C LEU A 72 9.62 -46.87 -40.89
N ASP A 73 10.60 -46.10 -40.40
CA ASP A 73 10.42 -44.75 -39.87
C ASP A 73 9.84 -43.79 -40.92
N VAL A 74 10.37 -43.83 -42.15
CA VAL A 74 9.86 -43.06 -43.30
C VAL A 74 8.43 -43.50 -43.63
N ALA A 75 8.18 -44.81 -43.67
CA ALA A 75 6.86 -45.35 -43.97
C ALA A 75 5.80 -44.90 -42.95
N VAL A 76 6.13 -44.98 -41.64
CA VAL A 76 5.25 -44.53 -40.57
C VAL A 76 4.95 -43.04 -40.70
N ASN A 77 5.98 -42.22 -40.94
CA ASN A 77 5.80 -40.77 -41.13
C ASN A 77 4.98 -40.43 -42.39
N GLN A 78 5.17 -41.14 -43.50
CA GLN A 78 4.35 -40.98 -44.71
C GLN A 78 2.88 -41.28 -44.42
N CYS A 79 2.57 -42.37 -43.73
CA CYS A 79 1.18 -42.70 -43.35
C CYS A 79 0.58 -41.64 -42.41
N ILE A 80 1.36 -41.09 -41.47
CA ILE A 80 0.90 -40.02 -40.57
C ILE A 80 0.59 -38.74 -41.35
N GLN A 81 1.50 -38.30 -42.23
CA GLN A 81 1.33 -37.09 -43.03
C GLN A 81 0.18 -37.22 -44.03
N ALA A 82 0.08 -38.35 -44.74
CA ALA A 82 -1.04 -38.61 -45.64
C ALA A 82 -2.38 -38.54 -44.91
N ALA A 83 -2.47 -39.05 -43.67
CA ALA A 83 -3.70 -38.95 -42.88
C ALA A 83 -4.13 -37.50 -42.65
N GLY A 84 -3.19 -36.56 -42.50
CA GLY A 84 -3.48 -35.12 -42.35
C GLY A 84 -4.15 -34.50 -43.58
N HIS A 85 -3.78 -34.98 -44.77
CA HIS A 85 -4.28 -34.47 -46.05
C HIS A 85 -5.62 -35.08 -46.47
N GLU A 86 -6.00 -36.23 -45.89
CA GLU A 86 -7.27 -36.87 -46.22
C GLU A 86 -8.46 -36.19 -45.54
N PRO A 87 -9.56 -35.90 -46.26
CA PRO A 87 -10.77 -35.36 -45.65
C PRO A 87 -11.64 -36.43 -45.01
N GLU A 88 -11.61 -37.67 -45.51
CA GLU A 88 -12.53 -38.72 -45.08
C GLU A 88 -12.05 -39.43 -43.78
N PRO A 89 -12.86 -39.43 -42.70
CA PRO A 89 -12.47 -40.06 -41.44
C PRO A 89 -12.19 -41.57 -41.54
N THR A 90 -12.75 -42.27 -42.52
CA THR A 90 -12.49 -43.69 -42.75
C THR A 90 -11.06 -43.91 -43.25
N ILE A 91 -10.64 -43.15 -44.26
CA ILE A 91 -9.28 -43.24 -44.84
C ILE A 91 -8.24 -42.78 -43.83
N GLN A 92 -8.47 -41.66 -43.14
CA GLN A 92 -7.62 -41.19 -42.04
C GLN A 92 -7.36 -42.29 -41.00
N ARG A 93 -8.42 -43.00 -40.57
CA ARG A 93 -8.31 -44.11 -39.61
C ARG A 93 -7.48 -45.27 -40.17
N MET A 94 -7.61 -45.59 -41.45
CA MET A 94 -6.81 -46.66 -42.07
C MET A 94 -5.32 -46.31 -42.11
N LEU A 95 -4.99 -45.07 -42.50
CA LEU A 95 -3.61 -44.58 -42.54
C LEU A 95 -2.98 -44.51 -41.13
N LEU A 96 -3.71 -43.99 -40.15
CA LEU A 96 -3.25 -43.98 -38.75
C LEU A 96 -3.14 -45.40 -38.16
N ARG A 97 -3.99 -46.35 -38.56
CA ARG A 97 -3.82 -47.76 -38.18
C ARG A 97 -2.56 -48.36 -38.79
N ALA A 98 -2.24 -48.04 -40.04
CA ALA A 98 -1.00 -48.48 -40.68
C ALA A 98 0.24 -47.90 -39.97
N ALA A 99 0.24 -46.60 -39.67
CA ALA A 99 1.28 -45.97 -38.86
C ALA A 99 1.40 -46.60 -37.46
N SER A 100 0.26 -46.88 -36.82
CA SER A 100 0.23 -47.53 -35.50
C SER A 100 0.70 -48.98 -35.54
N PHE A 101 0.57 -49.67 -36.66
CA PHE A 101 1.10 -51.01 -36.89
C PHE A 101 2.62 -50.96 -37.10
N GLY A 102 3.09 -50.07 -37.98
CA GLY A 102 4.52 -49.92 -38.29
C GLY A 102 5.36 -49.50 -37.09
N LYS A 103 4.86 -48.59 -36.25
CA LYS A 103 5.60 -48.14 -35.06
C LYS A 103 5.93 -49.26 -34.07
N CYS A 104 5.18 -50.38 -34.07
CA CYS A 104 5.44 -51.51 -33.17
C CYS A 104 6.76 -52.24 -33.47
N PHE A 105 7.35 -52.04 -34.64
CA PHE A 105 8.59 -52.67 -35.05
C PHE A 105 9.81 -51.72 -34.99
N LEU A 106 9.60 -50.47 -34.52
CA LEU A 106 10.67 -49.48 -34.33
C LEU A 106 11.16 -49.52 -32.87
N THR A 107 12.48 -49.53 -32.66
CA THR A 107 13.09 -49.55 -31.31
C THR A 107 13.10 -48.18 -30.65
N ASP A 108 13.40 -47.10 -31.40
CA ASP A 108 13.58 -45.74 -30.89
C ASP A 108 12.52 -44.76 -31.44
N TYR A 109 11.25 -45.14 -31.38
CA TYR A 109 10.16 -44.34 -31.94
C TYR A 109 9.71 -43.20 -31.02
N ARG A 110 9.58 -42.01 -31.61
CA ARG A 110 9.06 -40.78 -30.98
C ARG A 110 7.56 -40.62 -31.25
N PRO A 111 6.66 -40.76 -30.25
CA PRO A 111 5.22 -40.82 -30.46
C PRO A 111 4.57 -39.46 -30.77
N GLU A 112 5.29 -38.35 -30.61
CA GLU A 112 4.75 -36.99 -30.65
C GLU A 112 4.04 -36.69 -31.98
N ALA A 113 4.65 -37.00 -33.12
CA ALA A 113 4.06 -36.74 -34.44
C ALA A 113 2.74 -37.49 -34.65
N PHE A 114 2.69 -38.77 -34.25
CA PHE A 114 1.47 -39.58 -34.35
C PHE A 114 0.37 -39.08 -33.43
N VAL A 115 0.70 -38.80 -32.17
CA VAL A 115 -0.26 -38.30 -31.18
C VAL A 115 -0.79 -36.93 -31.60
N ASN A 116 0.08 -36.02 -32.04
CA ASN A 116 -0.30 -34.69 -32.52
C ASN A 116 -1.24 -34.79 -33.73
N MET A 117 -0.91 -35.63 -34.73
CA MET A 117 -1.77 -35.82 -35.90
C MET A 117 -3.16 -36.36 -35.51
N CYS A 118 -3.22 -37.34 -34.59
CA CYS A 118 -4.49 -37.88 -34.10
C CYS A 118 -5.33 -36.81 -33.39
N MET A 119 -4.69 -35.98 -32.55
CA MET A 119 -5.35 -34.87 -31.86
C MET A 119 -5.88 -33.83 -32.85
N MET A 120 -5.04 -33.41 -33.80
CA MET A 120 -5.40 -32.40 -34.80
C MET A 120 -6.53 -32.88 -35.71
N LEU A 121 -6.46 -34.10 -36.23
CA LEU A 121 -7.53 -34.66 -37.07
C LEU A 121 -8.86 -34.76 -36.33
N ARG A 122 -8.85 -35.07 -35.02
CA ARG A 122 -10.08 -35.08 -34.22
C ARG A 122 -10.72 -33.70 -34.15
N VAL A 123 -9.93 -32.65 -33.89
CA VAL A 123 -10.40 -31.27 -33.87
C VAL A 123 -10.88 -30.85 -35.26
N LEU A 124 -10.08 -31.15 -36.29
CA LEU A 124 -10.33 -30.77 -37.68
C LEU A 124 -11.63 -31.40 -38.21
N ASN A 125 -11.84 -32.69 -37.97
CA ASN A 125 -13.08 -33.37 -38.33
C ASN A 125 -14.30 -32.79 -37.60
N GLN A 126 -14.13 -32.41 -36.33
CA GLN A 126 -15.21 -31.82 -35.55
C GLN A 126 -15.61 -30.43 -36.09
N VAL A 127 -14.65 -29.60 -36.51
CA VAL A 127 -14.94 -28.27 -37.07
C VAL A 127 -15.40 -28.32 -38.53
N ARG A 128 -14.98 -29.34 -39.30
CA ARG A 128 -15.47 -29.63 -40.65
C ARG A 128 -16.93 -30.09 -40.68
N HIS A 129 -17.40 -30.74 -39.61
CA HIS A 129 -18.76 -31.25 -39.53
C HIS A 129 -19.78 -30.16 -39.91
N HIS A 130 -20.79 -30.49 -40.70
CA HIS A 130 -21.73 -29.52 -41.30
C HIS A 130 -22.46 -28.63 -40.26
N SER A 131 -22.67 -29.13 -39.04
CA SER A 131 -23.25 -28.33 -37.94
C SER A 131 -22.32 -27.22 -37.43
N VAL A 132 -21.01 -27.38 -37.59
CA VAL A 132 -20.00 -26.35 -37.34
C VAL A 132 -19.76 -25.59 -38.63
N GLY A 133 -19.37 -26.26 -39.72
CA GLY A 133 -19.22 -25.66 -41.05
C GLY A 133 -17.96 -24.82 -41.21
N ILE A 134 -16.83 -25.27 -40.66
CA ILE A 134 -15.50 -24.69 -40.89
C ILE A 134 -14.65 -25.72 -41.66
N PRO A 135 -14.74 -25.75 -43.00
CA PRO A 135 -14.07 -26.75 -43.83
C PRO A 135 -12.57 -26.44 -44.03
N LEU A 136 -11.79 -26.53 -42.95
CA LEU A 136 -10.34 -26.30 -42.96
C LEU A 136 -9.55 -27.52 -43.41
N THR A 137 -8.47 -27.32 -44.16
CA THR A 137 -7.44 -28.35 -44.37
C THR A 137 -6.47 -28.41 -43.19
N PHE A 138 -5.63 -29.46 -43.14
CA PHE A 138 -4.59 -29.55 -42.11
C PHE A 138 -3.55 -28.45 -42.29
N THR A 139 -3.10 -28.20 -43.52
CA THR A 139 -2.21 -27.10 -43.90
C THR A 139 -2.74 -25.76 -43.42
N GLN A 140 -4.02 -25.49 -43.69
CA GLN A 140 -4.65 -24.23 -43.30
C GLN A 140 -4.73 -24.09 -41.78
N LEU A 141 -4.95 -25.17 -41.04
CA LEU A 141 -4.93 -25.12 -39.58
C LEU A 141 -3.52 -24.84 -39.04
N GLU A 142 -2.47 -25.39 -39.66
CA GLU A 142 -1.08 -25.13 -39.28
C GLU A 142 -0.72 -23.65 -39.51
N HIS A 143 -1.07 -23.07 -40.66
CA HIS A 143 -0.83 -21.66 -40.93
C HIS A 143 -1.73 -20.72 -40.11
N LEU A 144 -3.00 -21.08 -39.91
CA LEU A 144 -3.95 -20.29 -39.12
C LEU A 144 -3.60 -20.28 -37.63
N SER A 145 -3.08 -21.40 -37.12
CA SER A 145 -2.89 -21.74 -35.71
C SER A 145 -4.16 -22.10 -34.93
N MET A 146 -3.99 -22.91 -33.87
CA MET A 146 -5.07 -23.35 -32.99
C MET A 146 -5.76 -22.19 -32.22
N PRO A 147 -5.04 -21.19 -31.66
CA PRO A 147 -5.68 -20.06 -30.99
C PRO A 147 -6.65 -19.29 -31.89
N VAL A 148 -6.30 -19.08 -33.16
CA VAL A 148 -7.17 -18.36 -34.10
C VAL A 148 -8.40 -19.20 -34.47
N LEU A 149 -8.27 -20.53 -34.59
CA LEU A 149 -9.43 -21.40 -34.75
C LEU A 149 -10.40 -21.29 -33.56
N ILE A 150 -9.87 -21.29 -32.34
CA ILE A 150 -10.66 -21.11 -31.12
C ILE A 150 -11.38 -19.76 -31.14
N ASP A 151 -10.69 -18.68 -31.49
CA ASP A 151 -11.28 -17.34 -31.59
C ASP A 151 -12.40 -17.28 -32.65
N ARG A 152 -12.23 -17.95 -33.81
CA ARG A 152 -13.29 -18.08 -34.82
C ARG A 152 -14.52 -18.83 -34.29
N LEU A 153 -14.32 -19.89 -33.51
CA LEU A 153 -15.43 -20.61 -32.85
C LEU A 153 -16.15 -19.72 -31.84
N VAL A 154 -15.42 -18.93 -31.06
CA VAL A 154 -15.97 -17.95 -30.10
C VAL A 154 -16.79 -16.88 -30.82
N LEU A 155 -16.27 -16.30 -31.91
CA LEU A 155 -16.98 -15.32 -32.74
C LEU A 155 -18.27 -15.89 -33.34
N ARG A 156 -18.28 -17.17 -33.70
CA ARG A 156 -19.48 -17.90 -34.16
C ARG A 156 -20.37 -18.40 -33.02
N LYS A 157 -20.11 -17.97 -31.77
CA LYS A 157 -20.89 -18.29 -30.57
C LYS A 157 -20.88 -19.78 -30.20
N MET A 158 -19.88 -20.53 -30.67
CA MET A 158 -19.71 -21.96 -30.42
C MET A 158 -18.87 -22.22 -29.16
N PHE A 159 -19.18 -21.51 -28.07
CA PHE A 159 -18.40 -21.51 -26.83
C PHE A 159 -18.20 -22.92 -26.26
N GLY A 160 -19.26 -23.74 -26.25
CA GLY A 160 -19.20 -25.10 -25.70
C GLY A 160 -18.25 -26.02 -26.48
N LEU A 161 -18.16 -25.86 -27.81
CA LEU A 161 -17.21 -26.61 -28.62
C LEU A 161 -15.79 -26.10 -28.39
N ALA A 162 -15.59 -24.78 -28.36
CA ALA A 162 -14.29 -24.16 -28.11
C ALA A 162 -13.70 -24.60 -26.75
N VAL A 163 -14.50 -24.62 -25.68
CA VAL A 163 -14.07 -25.12 -24.35
C VAL A 163 -13.68 -26.60 -24.42
N LYS A 164 -14.49 -27.45 -25.07
CA LYS A 164 -14.17 -28.87 -25.22
C LYS A 164 -12.87 -29.11 -25.98
N ILE A 165 -12.59 -28.31 -27.01
CA ILE A 165 -11.33 -28.37 -27.76
C ILE A 165 -10.16 -27.97 -26.86
N CYS A 166 -10.27 -26.87 -26.10
CA CYS A 166 -9.22 -26.44 -25.18
C CYS A 166 -8.91 -27.50 -24.11
N GLN A 167 -9.95 -28.09 -23.52
CA GLN A 167 -9.81 -29.18 -22.53
C GLN A 167 -9.16 -30.43 -23.15
N TYR A 168 -9.56 -30.79 -24.37
CA TYR A 168 -9.00 -31.94 -25.07
C TYR A 168 -7.51 -31.76 -25.38
N LEU A 169 -7.13 -30.56 -25.84
CA LEU A 169 -5.75 -30.20 -26.15
C LEU A 169 -4.92 -29.81 -24.92
N LYS A 170 -5.53 -29.79 -23.73
CA LYS A 170 -4.92 -29.36 -22.47
C LYS A 170 -4.31 -27.96 -22.54
N ILE A 171 -4.98 -27.05 -23.25
CA ILE A 171 -4.62 -25.63 -23.25
C ILE A 171 -4.84 -25.08 -21.83
N PRO A 172 -3.90 -24.31 -21.27
CA PRO A 172 -4.06 -23.70 -19.95
C PRO A 172 -5.40 -22.95 -19.82
N ASP A 173 -6.05 -23.08 -18.67
CA ASP A 173 -7.38 -22.51 -18.45
C ASP A 173 -7.42 -20.98 -18.65
N SER A 174 -6.35 -20.27 -18.30
CA SER A 174 -6.21 -18.82 -18.52
C SER A 174 -6.31 -18.41 -19.99
N GLU A 175 -5.71 -19.20 -20.89
CA GLU A 175 -5.66 -18.93 -22.34
C GLU A 175 -6.88 -19.49 -23.07
N GLY A 176 -7.43 -20.59 -22.57
CA GLY A 176 -8.57 -21.28 -23.15
C GLY A 176 -9.87 -21.01 -22.40
N ARG A 177 -10.20 -21.88 -21.45
CA ARG A 177 -11.52 -21.95 -20.81
C ARG A 177 -11.97 -20.62 -20.20
N SER A 178 -11.14 -19.97 -19.38
CA SER A 178 -11.49 -18.73 -18.68
C SER A 178 -11.78 -17.59 -19.67
N ARG A 179 -10.90 -17.39 -20.66
CA ARG A 179 -11.09 -16.40 -21.72
C ARG A 179 -12.39 -16.64 -22.51
N ILE A 180 -12.65 -17.89 -22.91
CA ILE A 180 -13.86 -18.24 -23.68
C ILE A 180 -15.13 -17.96 -22.85
N LEU A 181 -15.11 -18.29 -21.55
CA LEU A 181 -16.24 -18.07 -20.66
C LEU A 181 -16.47 -16.58 -20.36
N ALA A 182 -15.41 -15.76 -20.30
CA ALA A 182 -15.54 -14.30 -20.23
C ALA A 182 -16.25 -13.74 -21.48
N HIS A 183 -15.84 -14.15 -22.68
CA HIS A 183 -16.53 -13.77 -23.92
C HIS A 183 -17.98 -14.26 -23.97
N TRP A 184 -18.26 -15.48 -23.49
CA TRP A 184 -19.62 -15.99 -23.36
C TRP A 184 -20.47 -15.11 -22.43
N ALA A 185 -19.92 -14.67 -21.29
CA ALA A 185 -20.62 -13.81 -20.36
C ALA A 185 -20.91 -12.42 -20.96
N CYS A 186 -19.93 -11.81 -21.64
CA CYS A 186 -20.13 -10.55 -22.38
C CYS A 186 -21.22 -10.70 -23.46
N PHE A 187 -21.22 -11.80 -24.21
CA PHE A 187 -22.29 -12.11 -25.17
C PHE A 187 -23.64 -12.29 -24.47
N LYS A 188 -23.68 -12.91 -23.29
CA LYS A 188 -24.91 -13.10 -22.53
C LYS A 188 -25.49 -11.79 -22.01
N VAL A 189 -24.65 -10.87 -21.55
CA VAL A 189 -25.06 -9.52 -21.13
C VAL A 189 -25.73 -8.71 -22.26
N GLN A 190 -25.35 -8.95 -23.51
CA GLN A 190 -25.96 -8.32 -24.68
C GLN A 190 -27.42 -8.77 -24.94
N GLN A 191 -27.85 -9.88 -24.35
CA GLN A 191 -29.20 -10.41 -24.56
C GLN A 191 -30.21 -9.63 -23.70
N LYS A 192 -31.01 -8.77 -24.35
CA LYS A 192 -31.97 -7.86 -23.71
C LYS A 192 -33.28 -8.53 -23.28
N SER A 193 -33.54 -9.77 -23.69
CA SER A 193 -34.80 -10.47 -23.40
C SER A 193 -34.85 -11.09 -21.99
N GLU A 194 -33.71 -11.21 -21.31
CA GLU A 194 -33.62 -11.85 -20.00
C GLU A 194 -33.65 -10.84 -18.86
N ASP A 195 -34.34 -11.20 -17.77
CA ASP A 195 -34.36 -10.47 -16.51
C ASP A 195 -32.94 -10.29 -15.95
N GLU A 196 -32.62 -9.08 -15.49
CA GLU A 196 -31.26 -8.70 -15.11
C GLU A 196 -30.74 -9.50 -13.91
N GLU A 197 -31.61 -9.78 -12.94
CA GLU A 197 -31.21 -10.50 -11.73
C GLU A 197 -30.98 -11.99 -12.01
N LYS A 198 -31.88 -12.61 -12.76
CA LYS A 198 -31.68 -14.01 -13.22
C LYS A 198 -30.43 -14.15 -14.09
N LEU A 199 -30.17 -13.16 -14.95
CA LEU A 199 -29.00 -13.15 -15.81
C LEU A 199 -27.70 -13.04 -14.99
N ALA A 200 -27.64 -12.12 -14.03
CA ALA A 200 -26.49 -11.98 -13.13
C ALA A 200 -26.20 -13.28 -12.38
N ARG A 201 -27.23 -13.93 -11.82
CA ARG A 201 -27.10 -15.23 -11.13
C ARG A 201 -26.62 -16.34 -12.05
N THR A 202 -27.11 -16.38 -13.29
CA THR A 202 -26.71 -17.40 -14.27
C THR A 202 -25.24 -17.24 -14.67
N ILE A 203 -24.79 -15.99 -14.86
CA ILE A 203 -23.39 -15.69 -15.16
C ILE A 203 -22.51 -16.04 -13.97
N SER A 204 -22.86 -15.61 -12.76
CA SER A 204 -22.05 -15.85 -11.57
C SER A 204 -21.93 -17.35 -11.25
N GLN A 205 -23.03 -18.11 -11.31
CA GLN A 205 -23.00 -19.56 -11.08
C GLN A 205 -22.06 -20.31 -12.05
N LYS A 206 -21.88 -19.83 -13.28
CA LYS A 206 -20.96 -20.46 -14.24
C LYS A 206 -19.51 -20.01 -14.09
N LEU A 207 -19.27 -18.83 -13.55
CA LEU A 207 -17.95 -18.21 -13.50
C LEU A 207 -17.29 -18.26 -12.12
N VAL A 208 -18.04 -18.51 -11.04
CA VAL A 208 -17.52 -18.47 -9.67
C VAL A 208 -16.33 -19.41 -9.44
N ASP A 209 -16.36 -20.59 -10.06
CA ASP A 209 -15.29 -21.60 -9.95
C ASP A 209 -14.22 -21.47 -11.05
N VAL A 210 -14.28 -20.41 -11.86
CA VAL A 210 -13.40 -20.23 -13.01
C VAL A 210 -12.32 -19.21 -12.67
N PRO A 211 -11.06 -19.63 -12.47
CA PRO A 211 -10.01 -18.71 -12.09
C PRO A 211 -9.66 -17.74 -13.22
N GLY A 212 -9.35 -16.49 -12.85
CA GLY A 212 -8.84 -15.48 -13.78
C GLY A 212 -9.89 -14.74 -14.60
N VAL A 213 -11.19 -14.98 -14.41
CA VAL A 213 -12.24 -14.19 -15.07
C VAL A 213 -12.51 -12.92 -14.27
N SER A 214 -12.40 -11.77 -14.93
CA SER A 214 -12.70 -10.45 -14.36
C SER A 214 -14.19 -10.14 -14.50
N PHE A 215 -14.91 -10.04 -13.38
CA PHE A 215 -16.30 -9.57 -13.39
C PHE A 215 -16.38 -8.07 -13.71
N SER A 216 -15.31 -7.30 -13.47
CA SER A 216 -15.25 -5.88 -13.82
C SER A 216 -15.38 -5.63 -15.33
N GLU A 217 -14.81 -6.49 -16.17
CA GLU A 217 -14.90 -6.41 -17.63
C GLU A 217 -16.33 -6.68 -18.11
N ILE A 218 -16.95 -7.72 -17.56
CA ILE A 218 -18.34 -8.12 -17.88
C ILE A 218 -19.31 -7.01 -17.43
N ALA A 219 -19.10 -6.45 -16.23
CA ALA A 219 -19.89 -5.34 -15.71
C ALA A 219 -19.70 -4.06 -16.53
N SER A 220 -18.47 -3.78 -17.01
CA SER A 220 -18.21 -2.65 -17.90
C SER A 220 -18.97 -2.78 -19.23
N GLN A 221 -18.99 -3.98 -19.81
CA GLN A 221 -19.79 -4.25 -21.01
C GLN A 221 -21.30 -4.04 -20.75
N ALA A 222 -21.81 -4.46 -19.57
CA ALA A 222 -23.20 -4.22 -19.19
C ALA A 222 -23.51 -2.72 -19.08
N LEU A 223 -22.59 -1.94 -18.53
CA LEU A 223 -22.71 -0.49 -18.39
C LEU A 223 -22.74 0.22 -19.74
N GLU A 224 -21.86 -0.15 -20.68
CA GLU A 224 -21.84 0.39 -22.06
C GLU A 224 -23.16 0.15 -22.80
N LEU A 225 -23.83 -0.96 -22.49
CA LEU A 225 -25.13 -1.31 -23.05
C LEU A 225 -26.31 -0.60 -22.34
N GLY A 226 -26.04 0.24 -21.35
CA GLY A 226 -27.03 0.96 -20.55
C GLY A 226 -27.68 0.14 -19.43
N ARG A 227 -27.20 -1.09 -19.18
CA ARG A 227 -27.75 -2.01 -18.16
C ARG A 227 -27.10 -1.79 -16.80
N LYS A 228 -27.33 -0.62 -16.21
CA LYS A 228 -26.68 -0.18 -14.97
C LYS A 228 -26.93 -1.11 -13.77
N GLN A 229 -28.16 -1.61 -13.59
CA GLN A 229 -28.48 -2.48 -12.44
C GLN A 229 -27.80 -3.86 -12.57
N LEU A 230 -27.82 -4.46 -13.76
CA LEU A 230 -27.02 -5.63 -14.07
C LEU A 230 -25.52 -5.42 -13.81
N ALA A 231 -24.95 -4.29 -14.24
CA ALA A 231 -23.54 -3.97 -14.01
C ALA A 231 -23.17 -3.93 -12.52
N ILE A 232 -24.01 -3.30 -11.69
CA ILE A 232 -23.82 -3.26 -10.23
C ILE A 232 -23.85 -4.69 -9.65
N LYS A 233 -24.84 -5.50 -10.04
CA LYS A 233 -24.97 -6.88 -9.53
C LYS A 233 -23.83 -7.80 -9.95
N LEU A 234 -23.30 -7.63 -11.17
CA LEU A 234 -22.14 -8.40 -11.62
C LEU A 234 -20.87 -7.98 -10.87
N LEU A 235 -20.74 -6.69 -10.55
CA LEU A 235 -19.59 -6.15 -9.87
C LEU A 235 -19.47 -6.62 -8.41
N ASP A 236 -20.58 -6.97 -7.76
CA ASP A 236 -20.59 -7.58 -6.42
C ASP A 236 -19.80 -8.90 -6.35
N TYR A 237 -19.61 -9.58 -7.49
CA TYR A 237 -18.83 -10.81 -7.59
C TYR A 237 -17.35 -10.58 -7.92
N GLU A 238 -16.92 -9.34 -8.18
CA GLU A 238 -15.51 -9.02 -8.39
C GLU A 238 -14.77 -8.97 -7.04
N PRO A 239 -13.73 -9.79 -6.81
CA PRO A 239 -13.00 -9.78 -5.53
C PRO A 239 -12.09 -8.56 -5.36
N ARG A 240 -11.63 -7.94 -6.45
CA ARG A 240 -10.65 -6.85 -6.41
C ARG A 240 -11.34 -5.49 -6.24
N ALA A 241 -11.19 -4.88 -5.06
CA ALA A 241 -11.74 -3.56 -4.77
C ALA A 241 -11.21 -2.47 -5.72
N SER A 242 -9.94 -2.56 -6.14
CA SER A 242 -9.32 -1.64 -7.10
C SER A 242 -10.01 -1.63 -8.48
N GLU A 243 -10.67 -2.73 -8.85
CA GLU A 243 -11.45 -2.84 -10.09
C GLU A 243 -12.93 -2.44 -9.86
N GLN A 244 -13.47 -2.73 -8.67
CA GLN A 244 -14.84 -2.37 -8.29
C GLN A 244 -15.04 -0.86 -8.18
N VAL A 245 -14.18 -0.19 -7.41
CA VAL A 245 -14.37 1.22 -7.02
C VAL A 245 -14.41 2.17 -8.22
N PRO A 246 -13.49 2.09 -9.21
CA PRO A 246 -13.56 2.94 -10.40
C PRO A 246 -14.85 2.76 -11.20
N LEU A 247 -15.36 1.54 -11.30
CA LEU A 247 -16.59 1.26 -12.04
C LEU A 247 -17.82 1.75 -11.27
N LEU A 248 -17.87 1.59 -9.94
CA LEU A 248 -18.92 2.17 -9.09
C LEU A 248 -18.99 3.69 -9.23
N LEU A 249 -17.82 4.37 -9.25
CA LEU A 249 -17.73 5.81 -9.48
C LEU A 249 -18.24 6.23 -10.86
N LYS A 250 -17.92 5.46 -11.92
CA LYS A 250 -18.46 5.68 -13.28
C LYS A 250 -19.98 5.52 -13.31
N MET A 251 -20.52 4.60 -12.52
CA MET A 251 -21.97 4.40 -12.37
C MET A 251 -22.63 5.43 -11.43
N GLY A 252 -21.89 6.37 -10.83
CA GLY A 252 -22.43 7.32 -9.86
C GLY A 252 -22.94 6.66 -8.57
N GLN A 253 -22.43 5.47 -8.24
CA GLN A 253 -22.70 4.77 -6.97
C GLN A 253 -21.68 5.22 -5.92
N ASP A 254 -21.69 6.52 -5.62
CA ASP A 254 -20.64 7.20 -4.85
C ASP A 254 -20.50 6.65 -3.42
N GLN A 255 -21.62 6.43 -2.71
CA GLN A 255 -21.62 5.85 -1.36
C GLN A 255 -21.10 4.41 -1.37
N ALA A 256 -21.54 3.58 -2.33
CA ALA A 256 -21.07 2.19 -2.43
C ALA A 256 -19.58 2.12 -2.80
N ALA A 257 -19.09 3.02 -3.66
CA ALA A 257 -17.68 3.13 -3.99
C ALA A 257 -16.85 3.45 -2.74
N LEU A 258 -17.29 4.41 -1.93
CA LEU A 258 -16.61 4.76 -0.68
C LEU A 258 -16.64 3.62 0.33
N THR A 259 -17.77 2.92 0.49
CA THR A 259 -17.86 1.74 1.36
C THR A 259 -16.88 0.66 0.93
N LYS A 260 -16.86 0.30 -0.36
CA LYS A 260 -15.95 -0.72 -0.89
C LYS A 260 -14.48 -0.32 -0.77
N ALA A 261 -14.16 0.96 -0.94
CA ALA A 261 -12.81 1.45 -0.71
C ALA A 261 -12.39 1.30 0.76
N ILE A 262 -13.27 1.65 1.71
CA ILE A 262 -13.01 1.48 3.15
C ILE A 262 -12.84 0.00 3.50
N ASP A 263 -13.75 -0.86 3.03
CA ASP A 263 -13.72 -2.31 3.30
C ASP A 263 -12.44 -2.97 2.75
N SER A 264 -11.85 -2.41 1.70
CA SER A 264 -10.59 -2.89 1.12
C SER A 264 -9.37 -2.64 2.01
N GLY A 265 -9.45 -1.67 2.92
CA GLY A 265 -8.32 -1.20 3.74
C GLY A 265 -7.25 -0.41 2.97
N ASP A 266 -7.43 -0.19 1.66
CA ASP A 266 -6.51 0.60 0.83
C ASP A 266 -6.78 2.10 1.00
N THR A 267 -5.88 2.79 1.70
CA THR A 267 -5.99 4.23 1.96
C THR A 267 -5.90 5.07 0.69
N ASP A 268 -5.14 4.63 -0.33
CA ASP A 268 -5.03 5.34 -1.60
C ASP A 268 -6.33 5.27 -2.39
N LEU A 269 -6.99 4.11 -2.36
CA LEU A 269 -8.30 3.93 -2.97
C LEU A 269 -9.37 4.78 -2.28
N VAL A 270 -9.33 4.88 -0.94
CA VAL A 270 -10.22 5.79 -0.19
C VAL A 270 -9.97 7.25 -0.56
N TYR A 271 -8.71 7.69 -0.65
CA TYR A 271 -8.38 9.04 -1.09
C TYR A 271 -8.84 9.31 -2.52
N THR A 272 -8.67 8.36 -3.42
CA THR A 272 -9.13 8.45 -4.81
C THR A 272 -10.64 8.73 -4.88
N VAL A 273 -11.43 8.02 -4.07
CA VAL A 273 -12.88 8.27 -3.98
C VAL A 273 -13.14 9.65 -3.38
N LEU A 274 -12.56 9.97 -2.23
CA LEU A 274 -12.79 11.22 -1.51
C LEU A 274 -12.49 12.46 -2.36
N LEU A 275 -11.34 12.47 -3.03
CA LEU A 275 -10.92 13.57 -3.89
C LEU A 275 -11.85 13.75 -5.09
N ARG A 276 -12.30 12.65 -5.69
CA ARG A 276 -13.25 12.71 -6.81
C ARG A 276 -14.63 13.20 -6.39
N LEU A 277 -15.10 12.82 -5.20
CA LEU A 277 -16.40 13.27 -4.68
C LEU A 277 -16.39 14.75 -4.29
N ARG A 278 -15.29 15.21 -3.69
CA ARG A 278 -15.09 16.63 -3.34
C ARG A 278 -15.28 17.54 -4.55
N ASP A 279 -14.81 17.13 -5.73
CA ASP A 279 -14.88 17.94 -6.95
C ASP A 279 -16.29 17.96 -7.58
N LYS A 280 -17.22 17.09 -7.18
CA LYS A 280 -18.58 16.99 -7.73
C LYS A 280 -19.63 17.85 -7.01
N SER A 281 -19.74 17.75 -5.68
CA SER A 281 -20.69 18.55 -4.88
C SER A 281 -20.25 18.67 -3.41
N SER A 282 -20.17 19.89 -2.89
CA SER A 282 -19.57 20.14 -1.57
C SER A 282 -20.46 19.70 -0.40
N GLN A 283 -21.78 19.97 -0.45
CA GLN A 283 -22.67 19.69 0.69
C GLN A 283 -22.98 18.19 0.85
N ASP A 284 -23.37 17.51 -0.24
CA ASP A 284 -23.68 16.08 -0.20
C ASP A 284 -22.46 15.24 0.19
N PHE A 285 -21.27 15.68 -0.24
CA PHE A 285 -19.99 15.07 0.13
C PHE A 285 -19.76 15.08 1.64
N PHE A 286 -19.91 16.23 2.30
CA PHE A 286 -19.73 16.32 3.75
C PHE A 286 -20.78 15.50 4.51
N MET A 287 -22.04 15.48 4.05
CA MET A 287 -23.07 14.63 4.64
C MET A 287 -22.72 13.14 4.52
N MET A 288 -22.22 12.71 3.36
CA MET A 288 -21.82 11.32 3.11
C MET A 288 -20.65 10.89 4.01
N ILE A 289 -19.60 11.71 4.08
CA ILE A 289 -18.39 11.38 4.85
C ILE A 289 -18.69 11.30 6.35
N ARG A 290 -19.60 12.12 6.88
CA ARG A 290 -20.01 12.06 8.29
C ARG A 290 -20.61 10.72 8.69
N GLY A 291 -21.32 10.07 7.76
CA GLY A 291 -21.84 8.72 7.98
C GLY A 291 -20.74 7.63 8.02
N MET A 292 -19.50 7.97 7.71
CA MET A 292 -18.40 7.02 7.48
C MET A 292 -17.13 7.48 8.22
N PRO A 293 -16.96 7.12 9.52
CA PRO A 293 -15.92 7.67 10.38
C PRO A 293 -14.49 7.53 9.84
N ILE A 294 -14.17 6.40 9.20
CA ILE A 294 -12.85 6.15 8.62
C ILE A 294 -12.56 7.14 7.48
N ALA A 295 -13.50 7.31 6.56
CA ALA A 295 -13.39 8.29 5.48
C ALA A 295 -13.26 9.72 6.02
N CYS A 296 -14.02 10.06 7.08
CA CYS A 296 -13.94 11.37 7.73
C CYS A 296 -12.55 11.63 8.31
N SER A 297 -12.03 10.67 9.09
CA SER A 297 -10.70 10.80 9.70
C SER A 297 -9.58 10.98 8.66
N LEU A 298 -9.63 10.21 7.57
CA LEU A 298 -8.66 10.31 6.46
C LEU A 298 -8.78 11.65 5.73
N PHE A 299 -10.00 12.12 5.49
CA PHE A 299 -10.25 13.41 4.85
C PHE A 299 -9.76 14.58 5.72
N ILE A 300 -10.01 14.54 7.04
CA ILE A 300 -9.49 15.51 8.00
C ILE A 300 -7.96 15.50 7.98
N GLN A 301 -7.32 14.34 7.99
CA GLN A 301 -5.86 14.23 7.92
C GLN A 301 -5.29 14.86 6.65
N TYR A 302 -5.92 14.63 5.50
CA TYR A 302 -5.56 15.28 4.25
C TYR A 302 -5.72 16.81 4.34
N CYS A 303 -6.84 17.28 4.88
CA CYS A 303 -7.11 18.71 5.00
C CYS A 303 -6.18 19.43 6.00
N ARG A 304 -5.73 18.76 7.07
CA ARG A 304 -4.76 19.35 8.02
C ARG A 304 -3.46 19.78 7.34
N GLN A 305 -3.05 19.12 6.27
CA GLN A 305 -1.83 19.47 5.52
C GLN A 305 -2.08 20.53 4.44
N GLN A 306 -3.28 20.54 3.84
CA GLN A 306 -3.58 21.37 2.67
C GLN A 306 -4.35 22.65 3.00
N ASN A 307 -5.31 22.58 3.92
CA ASN A 307 -6.21 23.67 4.25
C ASN A 307 -6.81 23.50 5.66
N ILE A 308 -6.15 24.08 6.67
CA ILE A 308 -6.61 24.02 8.07
C ILE A 308 -7.95 24.74 8.31
N LYS A 309 -8.29 25.74 7.49
CA LYS A 309 -9.58 26.45 7.61
C LYS A 309 -10.76 25.53 7.26
N LEU A 310 -10.59 24.67 6.26
CA LEU A 310 -11.59 23.66 5.93
C LEU A 310 -11.81 22.68 7.10
N VAL A 311 -10.73 22.32 7.81
CA VAL A 311 -10.81 21.46 9.01
C VAL A 311 -11.59 22.16 10.14
N GLU A 312 -11.36 23.45 10.34
CA GLU A 312 -12.12 24.28 11.29
C GLU A 312 -13.62 24.29 10.95
N ASP A 313 -13.97 24.53 9.69
CA ASP A 313 -15.37 24.54 9.23
C ASP A 313 -16.06 23.19 9.43
N LEU A 314 -15.33 22.08 9.23
CA LEU A 314 -15.80 20.73 9.50
C LEU A 314 -16.12 20.52 10.98
N TYR A 315 -15.20 20.90 11.88
CA TYR A 315 -15.40 20.76 13.31
C TYR A 315 -16.52 21.67 13.84
N TYR A 316 -16.67 22.86 13.28
CA TYR A 316 -17.80 23.75 13.60
C TYR A 316 -19.14 23.08 13.27
N GLN A 317 -19.26 22.45 12.10
CA GLN A 317 -20.50 21.78 11.69
C GLN A 317 -20.78 20.47 12.43
N GLU A 318 -19.77 19.85 13.03
CA GLU A 318 -19.91 18.65 13.89
C GLU A 318 -20.13 18.98 15.37
N ASP A 319 -20.29 20.27 15.72
CA ASP A 319 -20.32 20.78 17.09
C ASP A 319 -19.09 20.37 17.93
N ASN A 320 -17.98 20.03 17.29
CA ASN A 320 -16.72 19.69 17.94
C ASN A 320 -15.93 20.97 18.28
N SER A 321 -16.44 21.72 19.25
CA SER A 321 -15.83 22.98 19.71
C SER A 321 -14.40 22.81 20.24
N TRP A 322 -14.03 21.64 20.74
CA TRP A 322 -12.66 21.37 21.21
C TRP A 322 -11.66 21.46 20.05
N GLU A 323 -11.88 20.67 19.00
CA GLU A 323 -10.97 20.61 17.86
C GLU A 323 -11.02 21.88 17.01
N GLU A 324 -12.18 22.54 16.94
CA GLU A 324 -12.32 23.89 16.37
C GLU A 324 -11.36 24.87 17.07
N GLY A 325 -11.36 24.89 18.40
CA GLY A 325 -10.45 25.72 19.20
C GLY A 325 -8.98 25.44 18.90
N ASN A 326 -8.58 24.16 18.83
CA ASN A 326 -7.21 23.77 18.49
C ASN A 326 -6.80 24.25 17.09
N CYS A 327 -7.68 24.16 16.10
CA CYS A 327 -7.40 24.66 14.75
C CYS A 327 -7.17 26.18 14.75
N LYS A 328 -7.97 26.93 15.50
CA LYS A 328 -7.79 28.38 15.67
C LYS A 328 -6.48 28.75 16.35
N ILE A 329 -6.05 27.99 17.38
CA ILE A 329 -4.72 28.17 17.98
C ILE A 329 -3.64 28.01 16.91
N ILE A 330 -3.63 26.90 16.17
CA ILE A 330 -2.59 26.62 15.17
C ILE A 330 -2.55 27.73 14.10
N ARG A 331 -3.72 28.14 13.59
CA ARG A 331 -3.82 29.23 12.61
C ARG A 331 -3.39 30.59 13.18
N SER A 332 -3.58 30.85 14.48
CA SER A 332 -3.14 32.11 15.08
C SER A 332 -1.62 32.34 14.95
N TYR A 333 -0.82 31.26 14.98
CA TYR A 333 0.63 31.34 14.83
C TYR A 333 1.11 31.42 13.37
N SER A 334 0.21 31.32 12.38
CA SER A 334 0.54 31.69 11.00
C SER A 334 0.29 33.17 10.69
N LEU A 335 -0.24 33.95 11.65
CA LEU A 335 -0.44 35.39 11.52
C LEU A 335 0.76 36.14 12.07
N ASP A 336 1.24 37.15 11.33
CA ASP A 336 2.37 37.99 11.75
C ASP A 336 1.95 39.10 12.73
N ASP A 337 0.72 39.61 12.60
CA ASP A 337 0.21 40.66 13.48
C ASP A 337 -0.25 40.11 14.84
N VAL A 338 0.27 40.70 15.92
CA VAL A 338 0.02 40.26 17.30
C VAL A 338 -1.44 40.46 17.71
N GLU A 339 -2.11 41.50 17.22
CA GLU A 339 -3.49 41.78 17.60
C GLU A 339 -4.48 40.92 16.81
N GLU A 340 -4.20 40.64 15.53
CA GLU A 340 -4.94 39.63 14.77
C GLU A 340 -4.76 38.22 15.38
N ARG A 341 -3.54 37.87 15.78
CA ARG A 341 -3.25 36.63 16.53
C ARG A 341 -4.04 36.58 17.84
N ALA A 342 -4.06 37.67 18.60
CA ALA A 342 -4.79 37.76 19.86
C ALA A 342 -6.31 37.57 19.66
N LYS A 343 -6.91 38.21 18.65
CA LYS A 343 -8.33 38.02 18.31
C LYS A 343 -8.66 36.57 17.96
N LEU A 344 -7.81 35.92 17.16
CA LEU A 344 -8.04 34.52 16.81
C LEU A 344 -7.87 33.57 18.00
N LEU A 345 -6.97 33.89 18.94
CA LEU A 345 -6.89 33.18 20.22
C LEU A 345 -8.10 33.44 21.12
N GLU A 346 -8.69 34.65 21.09
CA GLU A 346 -9.95 34.95 21.79
C GLU A 346 -11.10 34.10 21.22
N ASP A 347 -11.16 33.92 19.90
CA ASP A 347 -12.10 33.01 19.27
C ASP A 347 -11.87 31.55 19.69
N ALA A 348 -10.61 31.11 19.80
CA ALA A 348 -10.26 29.78 20.29
C ALA A 348 -10.68 29.58 21.76
N MET A 349 -10.46 30.60 22.60
CA MET A 349 -10.90 30.62 24.00
C MET A 349 -12.43 30.48 24.09
N ASN A 350 -13.19 31.19 23.25
CA ASN A 350 -14.64 31.07 23.18
C ASN A 350 -15.08 29.65 22.79
N CYS A 351 -14.34 28.96 21.91
CA CYS A 351 -14.58 27.54 21.63
C CYS A 351 -14.39 26.66 22.88
N PHE A 352 -13.31 26.86 23.65
CA PHE A 352 -13.07 26.07 24.86
C PHE A 352 -14.11 26.35 25.96
N LEU A 353 -14.61 27.59 26.06
CA LEU A 353 -15.72 27.92 26.94
C LEU A 353 -17.01 27.22 26.52
N ARG A 354 -17.32 27.16 25.21
CA ARG A 354 -18.48 26.41 24.69
C ARG A 354 -18.42 24.92 25.05
N CYS A 355 -17.23 24.30 24.98
CA CYS A 355 -17.05 22.91 25.39
C CYS A 355 -16.76 22.71 26.90
N LYS A 356 -16.88 23.76 27.73
CA LYS A 356 -16.63 23.73 29.18
C LYS A 356 -15.24 23.20 29.58
N ASN A 357 -14.21 23.49 28.77
CA ASN A 357 -12.83 23.17 29.08
C ASN A 357 -12.13 24.38 29.71
N ASP A 358 -12.34 24.55 31.02
CA ASP A 358 -11.82 25.70 31.79
C ASP A 358 -10.30 25.80 31.76
N PHE A 359 -9.61 24.65 31.69
CA PHE A 359 -8.15 24.62 31.62
C PHE A 359 -7.65 25.26 30.32
N LEU A 360 -8.12 24.79 29.16
CA LEU A 360 -7.68 25.33 27.87
C LEU A 360 -8.13 26.78 27.68
N ALA A 361 -9.34 27.13 28.11
CA ALA A 361 -9.82 28.51 28.09
C ALA A 361 -8.88 29.43 28.88
N LYS A 362 -8.53 29.04 30.12
CA LYS A 362 -7.63 29.82 30.98
C LYS A 362 -6.19 29.89 30.44
N GLN A 363 -5.66 28.79 29.91
CA GLN A 363 -4.31 28.80 29.30
C GLN A 363 -4.27 29.70 28.06
N THR A 364 -5.33 29.70 27.26
CA THR A 364 -5.45 30.59 26.09
C THR A 364 -5.57 32.05 26.52
N GLU A 365 -6.36 32.34 27.56
CA GLU A 365 -6.47 33.67 28.17
C GLU A 365 -5.12 34.20 28.68
N GLU A 366 -4.38 33.35 29.41
CA GLU A 366 -3.03 33.68 29.90
C GLU A 366 -2.06 33.93 28.73
N GLN A 367 -2.14 33.14 27.66
CA GLN A 367 -1.32 33.36 26.47
C GLN A 367 -1.63 34.69 25.75
N ILE A 368 -2.92 35.04 25.59
CA ILE A 368 -3.34 36.33 25.03
C ILE A 368 -2.78 37.50 25.84
N LYS A 369 -2.84 37.41 27.17
CA LYS A 369 -2.24 38.41 28.07
C LYS A 369 -0.73 38.50 27.87
N LEU A 370 -0.03 37.37 27.80
CA LEU A 370 1.42 37.33 27.65
C LEU A 370 1.89 37.98 26.35
N ILE A 371 1.29 37.65 25.20
CA ILE A 371 1.71 38.22 23.90
C ILE A 371 1.49 39.74 23.85
N ARG A 372 0.37 40.23 24.41
CA ARG A 372 0.07 41.67 24.49
C ARG A 372 1.06 42.39 25.40
N TYR A 373 1.46 41.76 26.50
CA TYR A 373 2.51 42.31 27.36
C TYR A 373 3.87 42.32 26.68
N GLN A 374 4.28 41.20 26.06
CA GLN A 374 5.55 41.12 25.33
C GLN A 374 5.63 42.20 24.26
N ARG A 375 4.55 42.43 23.49
CA ARG A 375 4.51 43.50 22.48
C ARG A 375 4.74 44.90 23.08
N LYS A 376 4.16 45.18 24.25
CA LYS A 376 4.43 46.44 24.97
C LYS A 376 5.88 46.52 25.42
N LEU A 377 6.44 45.43 25.94
CA LEU A 377 7.86 45.37 26.33
C LEU A 377 8.79 45.62 25.16
N GLU A 378 8.53 45.04 23.99
CA GLU A 378 9.33 45.29 22.78
C GLU A 378 9.30 46.78 22.39
N THR A 379 8.15 47.42 22.53
CA THR A 379 7.98 48.85 22.24
C THR A 379 8.73 49.72 23.25
N ASP A 380 8.67 49.38 24.54
CA ASP A 380 9.28 50.17 25.62
C ASP A 380 10.80 49.98 25.72
N THR A 381 11.29 48.77 25.44
CA THR A 381 12.71 48.40 25.64
C THR A 381 13.53 48.32 24.35
N GLY A 382 12.87 48.23 23.19
CA GLY A 382 13.51 48.00 21.90
C GLY A 382 14.12 46.61 21.72
N ARG A 383 13.84 45.67 22.63
CA ARG A 383 14.37 44.29 22.60
C ARG A 383 13.27 43.30 22.23
N SER A 384 13.63 42.18 21.62
CA SER A 384 12.64 41.16 21.26
C SER A 384 12.23 40.31 22.46
N TYR A 385 10.91 40.23 22.65
CA TYR A 385 10.23 39.44 23.66
C TYR A 385 9.15 38.54 23.04
N ALA A 386 8.85 38.70 21.75
CA ALA A 386 7.83 37.94 21.03
C ALA A 386 8.04 36.43 21.14
N ASP A 387 6.94 35.71 21.32
CA ASP A 387 6.84 34.24 21.34
C ASP A 387 7.72 33.52 22.36
N GLN A 388 8.30 34.27 23.32
CA GLN A 388 8.98 33.67 24.44
C GLN A 388 7.97 33.03 25.41
N SER A 389 8.36 31.94 26.05
CA SER A 389 7.58 31.46 27.18
C SER A 389 7.62 32.46 28.34
N LEU A 390 6.64 32.41 29.23
CA LEU A 390 6.61 33.23 30.45
C LEU A 390 7.91 33.11 31.25
N GLN A 391 8.48 31.90 31.33
CA GLN A 391 9.76 31.65 32.01
C GLN A 391 10.92 32.40 31.35
N LYS A 392 11.03 32.35 30.01
CA LYS A 392 12.09 33.04 29.26
C LYS A 392 11.93 34.56 29.37
N THR A 393 10.70 35.04 29.28
CA THR A 393 10.36 36.46 29.46
C THR A 393 10.80 36.96 30.84
N LEU A 394 10.46 36.23 31.90
CA LEU A 394 10.87 36.56 33.27
C LEU A 394 12.40 36.50 33.47
N TYR A 395 13.06 35.54 32.83
CA TYR A 395 14.51 35.40 32.86
C TYR A 395 15.19 36.62 32.23
N GLN A 396 14.78 36.97 31.02
CA GLN A 396 15.32 38.11 30.29
C GLN A 396 15.06 39.42 31.04
N LEU A 397 13.84 39.65 31.54
CA LEU A 397 13.53 40.81 32.38
C LEU A 397 14.45 40.92 33.60
N THR A 398 14.80 39.78 34.21
CA THR A 398 15.69 39.76 35.38
C THR A 398 17.13 40.05 34.99
N VAL A 399 17.63 39.46 33.89
CA VAL A 399 18.98 39.72 33.36
C VAL A 399 19.15 41.19 32.96
N GLU A 400 18.09 41.83 32.48
CA GLU A 400 18.06 43.23 32.09
C GLU A 400 17.95 44.23 33.25
N GLY A 401 17.82 43.75 34.49
CA GLY A 401 17.65 44.61 35.66
C GLY A 401 16.21 45.11 35.90
N ASN A 402 15.24 44.67 35.09
CA ASN A 402 13.83 45.05 35.18
C ASN A 402 13.07 44.26 36.26
N HIS A 403 13.60 44.24 37.49
CA HIS A 403 13.10 43.40 38.59
C HIS A 403 11.65 43.69 38.99
N ASN A 404 11.23 44.96 38.97
CA ASN A 404 9.85 45.35 39.32
C ASN A 404 8.84 44.73 38.37
N MET A 405 9.19 44.65 37.09
CA MET A 405 8.35 44.08 36.05
C MET A 405 8.30 42.56 36.14
N ALA A 406 9.43 41.92 36.45
CA ALA A 406 9.47 40.48 36.73
C ALA A 406 8.59 40.09 37.93
N GLU A 407 8.60 40.87 39.02
CA GLU A 407 7.70 40.64 40.17
C GLU A 407 6.23 40.89 39.83
N LYS A 408 5.93 41.87 38.96
CA LYS A 408 4.57 42.10 38.45
C LYS A 408 4.06 40.89 37.69
N PHE A 409 4.83 40.37 36.73
CA PHE A 409 4.49 39.18 35.95
C PHE A 409 4.32 37.95 36.85
N LYS A 410 5.19 37.76 37.84
CA LYS A 410 5.07 36.68 38.82
C LYS A 410 3.69 36.69 39.50
N LYS A 411 3.24 37.85 39.98
CA LYS A 411 1.94 38.01 40.64
C LYS A 411 0.77 37.79 39.67
N GLU A 412 0.86 38.37 38.48
CA GLU A 412 -0.21 38.36 37.49
C GLU A 412 -0.47 36.97 36.92
N PHE A 413 0.60 36.24 36.57
CA PHE A 413 0.53 34.87 36.06
C PHE A 413 0.59 33.80 37.17
N LYS A 414 0.52 34.21 38.44
CA LYS A 414 0.51 33.32 39.62
C LYS A 414 1.64 32.27 39.58
N VAL A 415 2.85 32.70 39.19
CA VAL A 415 4.00 31.81 39.05
C VAL A 415 4.39 31.27 40.43
N PRO A 416 4.55 29.93 40.59
CA PRO A 416 4.94 29.34 41.87
C PRO A 416 6.23 29.95 42.43
N ASP A 417 6.20 30.32 43.71
CA ASP A 417 7.30 31.02 44.39
C ASP A 417 8.64 30.31 44.20
N ARG A 418 8.70 29.00 44.48
CA ARG A 418 9.93 28.20 44.32
C ARG A 418 10.48 28.28 42.89
N ARG A 419 9.62 28.20 41.86
CA ARG A 419 10.03 28.24 40.45
C ARG A 419 10.59 29.61 40.06
N PHE A 420 9.90 30.67 40.47
CA PHE A 420 10.34 32.05 40.23
C PHE A 420 11.68 32.33 40.91
N TRP A 421 11.86 31.88 42.15
CA TRP A 421 13.11 32.09 42.89
C TRP A 421 14.30 31.38 42.27
N ILE A 422 14.17 30.10 41.90
CA ILE A 422 15.24 29.37 41.19
C ILE A 422 15.63 30.13 39.94
N MET A 423 14.65 30.51 39.12
CA MET A 423 14.86 31.28 37.89
C MET A 423 15.60 32.60 38.15
N LYS A 424 15.13 33.39 39.12
CA LYS A 424 15.69 34.70 39.48
C LYS A 424 17.14 34.59 39.97
N VAL A 425 17.45 33.57 40.77
CA VAL A 425 18.81 33.29 41.27
C VAL A 425 19.77 33.02 40.11
N TYR A 426 19.39 32.17 39.16
CA TYR A 426 20.24 31.90 37.99
C TYR A 426 20.37 33.12 37.08
N ALA A 427 19.28 33.87 36.86
CA ALA A 427 19.30 35.08 36.03
C ALA A 427 20.20 36.17 36.61
N LEU A 428 20.13 36.44 37.93
CA LEU A 428 20.98 37.42 38.61
C LEU A 428 22.46 37.00 38.60
N ALA A 429 22.74 35.70 38.75
CA ALA A 429 24.10 35.19 38.68
C ALA A 429 24.67 35.28 37.25
N GLU A 430 23.84 35.10 36.21
CA GLU A 430 24.25 35.25 34.80
C GLU A 430 24.47 36.72 34.43
N SER A 431 23.64 37.65 34.91
CA SER A 431 23.84 39.09 34.69
C SER A 431 25.01 39.67 35.48
N GLY A 432 25.56 38.92 36.43
CA GLY A 432 26.62 39.38 37.32
C GLY A 432 26.14 40.35 38.40
N ASP A 433 24.84 40.44 38.64
CA ASP A 433 24.26 41.26 39.71
C ASP A 433 24.35 40.54 41.07
N TRP A 434 25.58 40.43 41.56
CA TRP A 434 25.89 39.80 42.84
C TRP A 434 25.32 40.58 44.04
N ILE A 435 25.07 41.88 43.87
CA ILE A 435 24.53 42.74 44.93
C ILE A 435 23.07 42.38 45.19
N GLU A 436 22.25 42.31 44.15
CA GLU A 436 20.86 41.87 44.29
C GLU A 436 20.77 40.39 44.66
N LEU A 437 21.70 39.54 44.21
CA LEU A 437 21.75 38.14 44.62
C LEU A 437 22.02 37.99 46.13
N ASP A 438 22.97 38.74 46.70
CA ASP A 438 23.23 38.72 48.15
C ASP A 438 22.04 39.24 48.95
N LYS A 439 21.40 40.33 48.50
CA LYS A 439 20.16 40.83 49.11
C LYS A 439 19.06 39.77 49.09
N LEU A 440 18.84 39.13 47.94
CA LEU A 440 17.84 38.07 47.78
C LEU A 440 18.11 36.91 48.73
N SER A 441 19.39 36.53 48.89
CA SER A 441 19.79 35.46 49.80
C SER A 441 19.43 35.74 51.26
N ARG A 442 19.39 37.01 51.70
CA ARG A 442 19.15 37.43 53.10
C ARG A 442 17.67 37.44 53.48
N THR A 443 16.78 37.19 52.53
CA THR A 443 15.33 37.15 52.77
C THR A 443 14.97 36.04 53.76
N LYS A 444 14.19 36.39 54.79
CA LYS A 444 13.68 35.42 55.78
C LYS A 444 12.64 34.50 55.11
N LYS A 445 12.73 33.19 55.34
CA LYS A 445 11.84 32.15 54.75
C LYS A 445 11.84 32.12 53.21
N ALA A 446 13.03 32.07 52.60
CA ALA A 446 13.12 31.84 51.15
C ALA A 446 12.53 30.46 50.78
N PRO A 447 11.78 30.35 49.66
CA PRO A 447 11.18 29.10 49.18
C PRO A 447 12.21 28.15 48.54
N VAL A 448 13.47 28.58 48.43
CA VAL A 448 14.60 27.84 47.90
C VAL A 448 15.71 27.81 48.95
N GLY A 449 16.44 26.70 49.02
CA GLY A 449 17.57 26.59 49.93
C GLY A 449 18.82 27.28 49.40
N ILE A 450 19.76 27.53 50.29
CA ILE A 450 20.99 28.29 50.01
C ILE A 450 21.89 27.57 49.01
N GLU A 451 21.76 26.25 48.87
CA GLU A 451 22.42 25.45 47.85
C GLU A 451 22.18 25.98 46.43
N THR A 452 20.98 26.49 46.14
CA THR A 452 20.67 27.04 44.80
C THR A 452 21.46 28.30 44.46
N PHE A 453 21.77 29.13 45.47
CA PHE A 453 22.61 30.31 45.31
C PHE A 453 24.07 29.92 45.06
N ILE A 454 24.55 28.91 45.78
CA ILE A 454 25.91 28.36 45.61
C ILE A 454 26.06 27.77 44.21
N ASP A 455 25.10 26.96 43.76
CA ASP A 455 25.10 26.35 42.43
C ASP A 455 25.13 27.43 41.33
N ALA A 456 24.33 28.49 41.46
CA ALA A 456 24.28 29.58 40.50
C ALA A 456 25.60 30.37 40.44
N CYS A 457 26.25 30.61 41.58
CA CYS A 457 27.56 31.27 41.63
C CYS A 457 28.66 30.42 41.00
N MET A 458 28.68 29.12 41.31
CA MET A 458 29.68 28.19 40.78
C MET A 458 29.52 28.00 39.27
N LYS A 459 28.29 27.94 38.77
CA LYS A 459 28.01 27.88 37.32
C LYS A 459 28.57 29.10 36.57
N ASN A 460 28.55 30.28 37.20
CA ASN A 460 29.07 31.52 36.65
C ASN A 460 30.51 31.83 37.10
N LYS A 461 31.24 30.82 37.61
CA LYS A 461 32.67 30.88 38.01
C LYS A 461 33.00 31.92 39.08
N ASN A 462 32.04 32.34 39.90
CA ASN A 462 32.29 33.24 41.02
C ASN A 462 32.36 32.47 42.35
N SER A 463 33.53 31.88 42.61
CA SER A 463 33.79 31.14 43.85
C SER A 463 33.86 32.04 45.09
N LEU A 464 34.15 33.34 44.93
CA LEU A 464 34.21 34.27 46.05
C LEU A 464 32.81 34.57 46.61
N GLU A 465 31.83 34.77 45.73
CA GLU A 465 30.44 34.99 46.15
C GLU A 465 29.84 33.71 46.76
N ALA A 466 30.11 32.55 46.15
CA ALA A 466 29.65 31.26 46.66
C ALA A 466 30.09 31.00 48.12
N LYS A 467 31.31 31.42 48.48
CA LYS A 467 31.85 31.27 49.84
C LYS A 467 31.05 32.04 50.90
N LYS A 468 30.45 33.18 50.56
CA LYS A 468 29.65 33.97 51.51
C LYS A 468 28.43 33.19 52.00
N TYR A 469 27.84 32.41 51.11
CA TYR A 469 26.63 31.65 51.39
C TYR A 469 26.88 30.39 52.22
N LEU A 470 28.10 29.82 52.21
CA LEU A 470 28.47 28.62 52.97
C LEU A 470 28.21 28.76 54.48
N SER A 471 28.38 29.96 55.03
CA SER A 471 28.15 30.26 56.46
C SER A 471 26.70 30.01 56.91
N ARG A 472 25.75 29.99 55.97
CA ARG A 472 24.32 29.89 56.23
C ARG A 472 23.73 28.54 55.81
N VAL A 473 24.55 27.64 55.27
CA VAL A 473 24.10 26.30 54.82
C VAL A 473 23.77 25.44 56.04
N PRO A 474 22.61 24.74 56.06
CA PRO A 474 22.29 23.78 57.10
C PRO A 474 23.35 22.68 57.23
N PRO A 475 23.61 22.15 58.44
CA PRO A 475 24.68 21.18 58.69
C PRO A 475 24.59 19.94 57.79
N GLU A 476 23.36 19.48 57.50
CA GLU A 476 23.06 18.32 56.63
C GLU A 476 23.53 18.48 55.18
N LEU A 477 23.59 19.72 54.67
CA LEU A 477 23.97 20.02 53.29
C LEU A 477 25.36 20.64 53.18
N LYS A 478 26.01 20.88 54.32
CA LYS A 478 27.28 21.61 54.42
C LYS A 478 28.39 20.92 53.64
N VAL A 479 28.55 19.61 53.80
CA VAL A 479 29.57 18.81 53.09
C VAL A 479 29.37 18.87 51.57
N LYS A 480 28.14 18.64 51.11
CA LYS A 480 27.79 18.68 49.67
C LYS A 480 28.02 20.06 49.07
N CYS A 481 27.70 21.15 49.78
CA CYS A 481 27.94 22.51 49.32
C CYS A 481 29.44 22.87 49.28
N LEU A 482 30.22 22.46 50.29
CA LEU A 482 31.67 22.68 50.33
C LEU A 482 32.40 21.98 49.18
N VAL A 483 32.00 20.75 48.87
CA VAL A 483 32.48 20.00 47.70
C VAL A 483 32.16 20.75 46.40
N ARG A 484 30.95 21.29 46.25
CA ARG A 484 30.55 22.04 45.05
C ARG A 484 31.34 23.34 44.86
N VAL A 485 31.78 23.99 45.94
CA VAL A 485 32.64 25.19 45.90
C VAL A 485 34.12 24.84 45.65
N GLY A 486 34.50 23.55 45.72
CA GLY A 486 35.87 23.08 45.55
C GLY A 486 36.71 23.13 46.83
N LEU A 487 36.09 23.27 48.00
CA LEU A 487 36.78 23.32 49.31
C LEU A 487 36.79 21.93 49.97
N PHE A 488 37.48 20.98 49.33
CA PHE A 488 37.46 19.57 49.74
C PHE A 488 38.07 19.30 51.13
N ARG A 489 39.04 20.11 51.56
CA ARG A 489 39.63 20.00 52.91
C ARG A 489 38.64 20.41 54.00
N GLU A 490 38.00 21.56 53.82
CA GLU A 490 36.95 22.03 54.74
C GLU A 490 35.73 21.10 54.72
N ALA A 491 35.41 20.49 53.57
CA ALA A 491 34.38 19.48 53.46
C ALA A 491 34.71 18.23 54.30
N ALA A 492 35.98 17.78 54.28
CA ALA A 492 36.45 16.63 55.05
C ALA A 492 36.42 16.89 56.55
N GLU A 493 36.83 18.09 56.98
CA GLU A 493 36.73 18.54 58.38
C GLU A 493 35.26 18.59 58.83
N ALA A 494 34.35 19.12 58.00
CA ALA A 494 32.91 19.13 58.28
C ALA A 494 32.28 17.73 58.35
N ALA A 495 32.74 16.78 57.52
CA ALA A 495 32.29 15.38 57.56
C ALA A 495 32.77 14.63 58.83
N ILE A 496 33.96 14.97 59.32
CA ILE A 496 34.48 14.48 60.61
C ILE A 496 33.69 15.06 61.78
N GLU A 497 33.32 16.34 61.72
CA GLU A 497 32.47 16.97 62.73
C GLU A 497 31.05 16.38 62.76
N SER A 498 30.46 16.07 61.59
CA SER A 498 29.14 15.45 61.50
C SER A 498 29.14 13.93 61.70
N LYS A 499 30.31 13.30 61.84
CA LYS A 499 30.52 11.85 61.98
C LYS A 499 29.87 11.01 60.87
N SER A 500 29.82 11.54 59.65
CA SER A 500 29.18 10.88 58.49
C SER A 500 30.22 10.19 57.61
N GLU A 501 30.32 8.86 57.69
CA GLU A 501 31.20 8.06 56.81
C GLU A 501 30.75 8.18 55.33
N GLU A 502 29.44 8.23 55.08
CA GLU A 502 28.86 8.37 53.74
C GLU A 502 29.26 9.68 53.06
N ASP A 503 29.26 10.80 53.80
CA ASP A 503 29.69 12.10 53.26
C ASP A 503 31.20 12.15 52.99
N PHE A 504 31.99 11.44 53.80
CA PHE A 504 33.44 11.33 53.61
C PHE A 504 33.80 10.53 52.36
N ASP A 505 33.13 9.40 52.14
CA ASP A 505 33.29 8.61 50.91
C ASP A 505 32.75 9.36 49.67
N TYR A 506 31.69 10.17 49.82
CA TYR A 506 31.22 11.07 48.76
C TYR A 506 32.28 12.10 48.34
N ILE A 507 32.99 12.73 49.28
CA ILE A 507 34.10 13.66 48.98
C ILE A 507 35.20 12.95 48.17
N LEU A 508 35.63 11.76 48.61
CA LEU A 508 36.68 10.99 47.94
C LEU A 508 36.27 10.54 46.53
N SER A 509 34.99 10.22 46.33
CA SER A 509 34.45 9.85 45.01
C SER A 509 34.46 11.00 44.00
N ARG A 510 34.50 12.26 44.47
CA ARG A 510 34.44 13.46 43.61
C ARG A 510 35.80 14.03 43.25
N LEU A 511 36.86 13.62 43.95
CA LEU A 511 38.24 14.01 43.69
C LEU A 511 38.81 13.19 42.52
N GLY A 512 39.06 13.84 41.39
CA GLY A 512 39.64 13.23 40.19
C GLY A 512 41.17 13.08 40.25
N SER A 513 41.77 12.48 39.21
CA SER A 513 43.23 12.29 39.11
C SER A 513 44.04 13.59 39.09
N ALA A 514 43.41 14.72 38.76
CA ALA A 514 44.01 16.05 38.73
C ALA A 514 44.25 16.67 40.12
N GLU A 515 43.59 16.18 41.17
CA GLU A 515 43.62 16.75 42.54
C GLU A 515 44.34 15.83 43.53
N ARG A 516 45.35 15.08 43.06
CA ARG A 516 46.01 13.98 43.78
C ARG A 516 46.55 14.39 45.16
N GLN A 517 47.14 15.58 45.27
CA GLN A 517 47.64 16.12 46.55
C GLN A 517 46.51 16.40 47.56
N VAL A 518 45.37 16.92 47.09
CA VAL A 518 44.21 17.20 47.94
C VAL A 518 43.53 15.89 48.36
N ALA A 519 43.48 14.90 47.46
CA ALA A 519 42.98 13.57 47.76
C ALA A 519 43.81 12.85 48.84
N ASP A 520 45.14 12.96 48.78
CA ASP A 520 46.02 12.36 49.80
C ASP A 520 45.89 13.07 51.16
N GLN A 521 45.72 14.40 51.17
CA GLN A 521 45.42 15.15 52.40
C GLN A 521 44.06 14.78 53.00
N VAL A 522 43.01 14.65 52.18
CA VAL A 522 41.68 14.23 52.65
C VAL A 522 41.74 12.79 53.17
N ARG A 523 42.42 11.87 52.49
CA ARG A 523 42.61 10.48 52.97
C ARG A 523 43.36 10.42 54.30
N ALA A 524 44.35 11.29 54.51
CA ALA A 524 45.09 11.36 55.76
C ALA A 524 44.22 11.80 56.96
N LEU A 525 43.09 12.46 56.72
CA LEU A 525 42.12 12.84 57.77
C LEU A 525 41.15 11.71 58.15
N ARG A 526 41.07 10.62 57.36
CA ARG A 526 40.17 9.47 57.59
C ARG A 526 40.31 8.82 58.98
N PRO A 527 41.51 8.63 59.55
CA PRO A 527 41.67 8.05 60.88
C PRO A 527 41.03 8.88 62.00
N GLN A 528 40.91 10.21 61.83
CA GLN A 528 40.30 11.10 62.83
C GLN A 528 38.79 10.88 62.97
N LEU A 529 38.16 10.33 61.93
CA LEU A 529 36.75 9.93 61.94
C LEU A 529 36.51 8.70 62.84
N ALA A 530 37.51 7.83 62.99
CA ALA A 530 37.47 6.64 63.85
C ALA A 530 37.82 6.93 65.33
N ILE A 531 38.62 7.97 65.60
CA ILE A 531 39.09 8.35 66.95
C ILE A 531 38.00 9.06 67.77
N ARG A 532 36.96 9.62 67.12
CA ARG A 532 35.85 10.34 67.78
C ARG A 532 34.57 9.49 67.95
N LYS A 533 34.66 8.16 67.82
CA LYS A 533 33.53 7.25 68.11
C LYS A 533 33.12 7.32 69.58
#